data_AF-A0A949EIH2-F1
#
_entry.id   AF-A0A949EIH2-F1
#
_cell.length_a   1.000
_cell.length_b   1.000
_cell.length_c   1.000
_cell.angle_alpha   90.00
_cell.angle_beta   90.00
_cell.angle_gamma   90.00
#
_symmetry.space_group_name_H-M   'P 1'
#
loop_
_entity.id
_entity.type
_entity.pdbx_description
1 polymer ?
#
loop_
_entity_poly.entity_id
_entity_poly.type
_entity_poly.pdbx_seq_one_letter_code
_entity_poly.pdbx_strand_id
1 'polypeptide(L)'
;ALSHNVTILEEHIGESKFGNKENPLLISVRSGAAVSFPGAMITIPFLGINDDIAKAIARSTGNEWFAYDAYRRFLEAYAMHVFNMDFEVFDTIIDTRKEKLGIQYKDQLSDKEMWKLAMSYKRAIIEAGYRDELKKALNDPHYAFLQAALSVIDSWFSSEAIIQRKMKGITDDWGTGVIVQRMVFGNFRNYEPKNKEKNSATAVLFSIDQVTRDKMVSGEYYPNAYGDDVVAGRVGVKSSSGLKNYFSLDVCDKITRGVERLHNTRRFPQEVEVTVEKGKVWWLQSRNMHLIGLDKYRPFLDAKEPIARGHGMSGDTFIGKVIFNIEDAIDAKKEADLQGLDGVILVTREGDLPKDVTVEQIDNINAFISTHGGITTHLAQVAILNNSSAILGVNNLEVLAKKNYAVIGRHTIRKGDILSMDAHPLRGLIYLGIKTRAEDIIQKLSSKVIRSGA
;
A
#
# COMPACT_ATOMS: atom_id res chain seq x y z
N ALA A 1 13.87 8.50 30.05
CA ALA A 1 14.51 8.91 28.79
C ALA A 1 13.49 9.06 27.66
N LEU A 2 12.79 8.00 27.23
CA LEU A 2 11.82 8.06 26.11
C LEU A 2 10.68 9.09 26.29
N SER A 3 10.05 9.16 27.47
CA SER A 3 9.00 10.16 27.73
C SER A 3 9.50 11.61 27.70
N HIS A 4 10.79 11.86 27.98
CA HIS A 4 11.38 13.20 27.94
C HIS A 4 11.50 13.72 26.49
N ASN A 5 11.73 12.82 25.51
CA ASN A 5 11.78 13.20 24.10
C ASN A 5 10.39 13.63 23.56
N VAL A 6 9.31 13.09 24.12
CA VAL A 6 7.94 13.58 23.80
C VAL A 6 7.77 15.00 24.32
N THR A 7 8.29 15.33 25.50
CA THR A 7 8.28 16.72 26.02
C THR A 7 9.04 17.68 25.11
N ILE A 8 10.22 17.29 24.60
CA ILE A 8 10.97 18.10 23.62
C ILE A 8 10.14 18.34 22.35
N LEU A 9 9.41 17.32 21.88
CA LEU A 9 8.51 17.44 20.72
C LEU A 9 7.36 18.42 21.02
N GLU A 10 6.75 18.35 22.20
CA GLU A 10 5.70 19.27 22.64
C GLU A 10 6.20 20.72 22.69
N GLU A 11 7.42 20.96 23.18
CA GLU A 11 8.03 22.30 23.25
C GLU A 11 8.21 22.91 21.84
N HIS A 12 8.60 22.10 20.85
CA HIS A 12 8.77 22.57 19.47
C HIS A 12 7.45 22.77 18.72
N ILE A 13 6.40 22.02 19.08
CA ILE A 13 5.08 22.12 18.43
C ILE A 13 4.26 23.29 19.01
N GLY A 14 4.47 23.62 20.28
CA GLY A 14 3.80 24.72 20.97
C GLY A 14 2.66 24.23 21.87
N GLU A 15 1.43 24.63 21.54
CA GLU A 15 0.28 24.49 22.45
C GLU A 15 -0.28 23.05 22.56
N SER A 16 -0.05 22.20 21.55
CA SER A 16 -0.57 20.83 21.57
C SER A 16 0.23 19.95 22.53
N LYS A 17 -0.47 19.23 23.40
CA LYS A 17 0.14 18.37 24.43
C LYS A 17 -0.34 16.93 24.32
N PHE A 18 0.56 15.99 24.56
CA PHE A 18 0.33 14.57 24.44
C PHE A 18 -0.62 14.10 25.55
N GLY A 19 -1.75 13.50 25.17
CA GLY A 19 -2.81 13.13 26.11
C GLY A 19 -3.74 14.26 26.56
N ASN A 20 -3.55 15.50 26.10
CA ASN A 20 -4.44 16.61 26.44
C ASN A 20 -5.77 16.49 25.67
N LYS A 21 -6.90 16.74 26.36
CA LYS A 21 -8.24 16.59 25.79
C LYS A 21 -8.67 17.77 24.90
N GLU A 22 -8.19 18.97 25.19
CA GLU A 22 -8.59 20.19 24.49
C GLU A 22 -7.74 20.45 23.25
N ASN A 23 -6.42 20.28 23.39
CA ASN A 23 -5.45 20.43 22.31
C ASN A 23 -4.53 19.20 22.22
N PRO A 24 -5.04 18.06 21.72
CA PRO A 24 -4.30 16.81 21.68
C PRO A 24 -3.14 16.87 20.68
N LEU A 25 -1.95 16.51 21.14
CA LEU A 25 -0.86 16.07 20.27
C LEU A 25 -1.03 14.58 19.99
N LEU A 26 -1.18 14.22 18.71
CA LEU A 26 -1.11 12.83 18.25
C LEU A 26 0.24 12.58 17.56
N ILE A 27 0.82 11.42 17.80
CA ILE A 27 2.10 11.01 17.22
C ILE A 27 1.97 9.70 16.43
N SER A 28 2.90 9.47 15.51
CA SER A 28 3.17 8.14 14.94
C SER A 28 4.47 7.59 15.48
N VAL A 29 4.47 6.30 15.78
CA VAL A 29 5.68 5.53 16.11
C VAL A 29 5.95 4.58 14.95
N ARG A 30 7.13 4.67 14.35
CA ARG A 30 7.49 3.91 13.14
C ARG A 30 8.84 3.23 13.29
N SER A 31 8.99 2.07 12.68
CA SER A 31 10.30 1.46 12.47
C SER A 31 11.13 2.30 11.48
N GLY A 32 12.45 2.32 11.71
CA GLY A 32 13.42 3.03 10.88
C GLY A 32 14.71 2.23 10.79
N ALA A 33 14.75 1.26 9.89
CA ALA A 33 15.97 0.49 9.62
C ALA A 33 16.87 1.24 8.61
N ALA A 34 18.19 0.97 8.66
CA ALA A 34 19.16 1.54 7.73
C ALA A 34 18.88 1.14 6.27
N VAL A 35 18.25 -0.01 6.06
CA VAL A 35 17.78 -0.49 4.76
C VAL A 35 16.26 -0.63 4.81
N SER A 36 15.59 -0.22 3.73
CA SER A 36 14.14 -0.32 3.63
C SER A 36 13.70 -1.78 3.53
N PHE A 37 12.74 -2.16 4.39
CA PHE A 37 12.00 -3.42 4.32
C PHE A 37 10.52 -3.14 4.05
N PRO A 38 10.13 -2.92 2.78
CA PRO A 38 8.72 -2.76 2.43
C PRO A 38 7.88 -3.92 2.98
N GLY A 39 6.74 -3.61 3.60
CA GLY A 39 5.83 -4.59 4.20
C GLY A 39 6.21 -5.10 5.61
N ALA A 40 7.49 -5.08 6.00
CA ALA A 40 7.94 -5.54 7.32
C ALA A 40 8.10 -4.41 8.37
N MET A 41 7.95 -3.16 7.93
CA MET A 41 8.10 -1.98 8.79
C MET A 41 6.78 -1.64 9.48
N ILE A 42 6.78 -1.70 10.82
CA ILE A 42 5.62 -1.34 11.65
C ILE A 42 5.43 0.18 11.70
N THR A 43 4.17 0.62 11.65
CA THR A 43 3.73 1.99 11.96
C THR A 43 2.50 1.95 12.87
N ILE A 44 2.58 2.61 14.04
CA ILE A 44 1.44 2.81 14.94
C ILE A 44 1.06 4.30 14.88
N PRO A 45 0.01 4.67 14.11
CA PRO A 45 -0.41 6.05 13.93
C PRO A 45 -1.42 6.50 14.97
N PHE A 46 -1.65 7.82 15.03
CA PHE A 46 -2.64 8.45 15.92
C PHE A 46 -2.46 8.12 17.41
N LEU A 47 -1.25 7.70 17.81
CA LEU A 47 -0.96 7.35 19.19
C LEU A 47 -1.15 8.57 20.09
N GLY A 48 -1.84 8.37 21.21
CA GLY A 48 -2.31 9.42 22.11
C GLY A 48 -3.82 9.67 22.04
N ILE A 49 -4.53 9.11 21.05
CA ILE A 49 -6.00 9.21 20.96
C ILE A 49 -6.68 8.22 21.92
N ASN A 50 -7.80 8.65 22.52
CA ASN A 50 -8.69 7.81 23.32
C ASN A 50 -10.16 8.22 23.12
N ASP A 51 -11.08 7.60 23.85
CA ASP A 51 -12.52 7.87 23.73
C ASP A 51 -12.87 9.35 23.91
N ASP A 52 -12.25 10.03 24.88
CA ASP A 52 -12.53 11.43 25.20
C ASP A 52 -11.88 12.36 24.18
N ILE A 53 -10.63 12.08 23.80
CA ILE A 53 -9.89 12.84 22.79
C ILE A 53 -10.56 12.71 21.42
N ALA A 54 -11.04 11.52 21.03
CA ALA A 54 -11.78 11.35 19.80
C ALA A 54 -13.07 12.19 19.78
N LYS A 55 -13.84 12.19 20.87
CA LYS A 55 -15.02 13.06 21.01
C LYS A 55 -14.65 14.54 20.99
N ALA A 56 -13.54 14.93 21.62
CA ALA A 56 -13.08 16.30 21.65
C ALA A 56 -12.66 16.79 20.26
N ILE A 57 -11.89 15.98 19.52
CA ILE A 57 -11.51 16.24 18.12
C ILE A 57 -12.77 16.37 17.25
N ALA A 58 -13.73 15.45 17.37
CA ALA A 58 -14.98 15.49 16.62
C ALA A 58 -15.72 16.83 16.83
N ARG A 59 -15.83 17.28 18.08
CA ARG A 59 -16.48 18.54 18.45
C ARG A 59 -15.71 19.77 17.99
N SER A 60 -14.41 19.83 18.27
CA SER A 60 -13.59 21.03 18.00
C SER A 60 -13.35 21.26 16.52
N THR A 61 -13.31 20.18 15.72
CA THR A 61 -13.07 20.26 14.27
C THR A 61 -14.34 20.24 13.44
N GLY A 62 -15.49 19.88 14.03
CA GLY A 62 -16.72 19.60 13.28
C GLY A 62 -16.58 18.41 12.32
N ASN A 63 -15.62 17.51 12.56
CA ASN A 63 -15.27 16.41 11.67
C ASN A 63 -15.33 15.07 12.40
N GLU A 64 -16.54 14.62 12.68
CA GLU A 64 -16.79 13.34 13.36
C GLU A 64 -16.19 12.16 12.59
N TRP A 65 -16.29 12.19 11.25
CA TRP A 65 -15.73 11.16 10.39
C TRP A 65 -14.22 11.02 10.61
N PHE A 66 -13.48 12.13 10.56
CA PHE A 66 -12.03 12.14 10.77
C PHE A 66 -11.67 11.65 12.17
N ALA A 67 -12.36 12.12 13.20
CA ALA A 67 -12.07 11.76 14.58
C ALA A 67 -12.19 10.25 14.82
N TYR A 68 -13.22 9.62 14.27
CA TYR A 68 -13.44 8.18 14.43
C TYR A 68 -12.65 7.33 13.42
N ASP A 69 -12.28 7.85 12.25
CA ASP A 69 -11.29 7.23 11.35
C ASP A 69 -9.90 7.20 12.02
N ALA A 70 -9.48 8.29 12.66
CA ALA A 70 -8.25 8.35 13.45
C ALA A 70 -8.30 7.36 14.63
N TYR A 71 -9.42 7.32 15.36
CA TYR A 71 -9.55 6.44 16.53
C TYR A 71 -9.51 4.96 16.16
N ARG A 72 -10.26 4.53 15.13
CA ARG A 72 -10.24 3.13 14.70
C ARG A 72 -8.85 2.69 14.23
N ARG A 73 -8.08 3.59 13.60
CA ARG A 73 -6.74 3.29 13.09
C ARG A 73 -5.73 3.10 14.20
N PHE A 74 -5.83 3.91 15.24
CA PHE A 74 -5.05 3.68 16.44
C PHE A 74 -5.40 2.31 17.04
N LEU A 75 -6.69 2.00 17.20
CA LEU A 75 -7.14 0.72 17.76
C LEU A 75 -6.61 -0.47 16.95
N GLU A 76 -6.79 -0.44 15.62
CA GLU A 76 -6.32 -1.47 14.69
C GLU A 76 -4.81 -1.67 14.77
N ALA A 77 -4.03 -0.61 14.55
CA ALA A 77 -2.57 -0.70 14.54
C ALA A 77 -2.00 -1.11 15.90
N TYR A 78 -2.56 -0.56 17.00
CA TYR A 78 -2.13 -0.92 18.34
C TYR A 78 -2.45 -2.38 18.66
N ALA A 79 -3.64 -2.86 18.31
CA ALA A 79 -4.01 -4.26 18.49
C ALA A 79 -3.14 -5.20 17.66
N MET A 80 -2.88 -4.87 16.39
CA MET A 80 -2.06 -5.70 15.52
C MET A 80 -0.62 -5.82 16.00
N HIS A 81 -0.03 -4.71 16.47
CA HIS A 81 1.41 -4.66 16.73
C HIS A 81 1.79 -4.82 18.20
N VAL A 82 0.94 -4.37 19.13
CA VAL A 82 1.19 -4.49 20.58
C VAL A 82 0.50 -5.73 21.16
N PHE A 83 -0.70 -6.06 20.67
CA PHE A 83 -1.44 -7.23 21.13
C PHE A 83 -1.29 -8.45 20.22
N ASN A 84 -0.55 -8.33 19.11
CA ASN A 84 -0.37 -9.39 18.10
C ASN A 84 -1.70 -9.97 17.57
N MET A 85 -2.74 -9.13 17.48
CA MET A 85 -4.00 -9.52 16.86
C MET A 85 -3.84 -9.62 15.34
N ASP A 86 -4.53 -10.58 14.74
CA ASP A 86 -4.53 -10.75 13.29
C ASP A 86 -5.21 -9.56 12.59
N PHE A 87 -4.65 -9.13 11.47
CA PHE A 87 -5.21 -8.10 10.62
C PHE A 87 -6.56 -8.54 10.02
N GLU A 88 -6.74 -9.84 9.76
CA GLU A 88 -7.95 -10.41 9.16
C GLU A 88 -9.21 -10.08 9.98
N VAL A 89 -9.05 -9.94 11.31
CA VAL A 89 -10.13 -9.54 12.22
C VAL A 89 -10.68 -8.18 11.81
N PHE A 90 -9.82 -7.19 11.58
CA PHE A 90 -10.23 -5.83 11.26
C PHE A 90 -10.70 -5.69 9.81
N ASP A 91 -10.02 -6.35 8.87
CA ASP A 91 -10.42 -6.37 7.46
C ASP A 91 -11.80 -7.02 7.28
N THR A 92 -12.07 -8.13 7.97
CA THR A 92 -13.40 -8.76 7.95
C THR A 92 -14.48 -7.81 8.47
N ILE A 93 -14.20 -7.03 9.52
CA ILE A 93 -15.18 -6.08 10.09
C ILE A 93 -15.51 -4.96 9.11
N ILE A 94 -14.50 -4.34 8.49
CA ILE A 94 -14.74 -3.24 7.53
C ILE A 94 -15.38 -3.75 6.24
N ASP A 95 -14.95 -4.90 5.71
CA ASP A 95 -15.52 -5.50 4.50
C ASP A 95 -16.98 -5.90 4.70
N THR A 96 -17.29 -6.60 5.78
CA THR A 96 -18.69 -6.94 6.14
C THR A 96 -19.57 -5.69 6.24
N ARG A 97 -19.01 -4.58 6.74
CA ARG A 97 -19.76 -3.33 6.84
C ARG A 97 -19.99 -2.68 5.48
N LYS A 98 -18.96 -2.64 4.63
CA LYS A 98 -19.06 -2.12 3.26
C LYS A 98 -20.07 -2.91 2.43
N GLU A 99 -20.02 -4.24 2.49
CA GLU A 99 -20.97 -5.15 1.83
C GLU A 99 -22.41 -4.89 2.28
N LYS A 100 -22.65 -4.80 3.60
CA LYS A 100 -23.98 -4.48 4.15
C LYS A 100 -24.54 -3.14 3.69
N LEU A 101 -23.67 -2.19 3.35
CA LEU A 101 -24.04 -0.85 2.89
C LEU A 101 -24.01 -0.73 1.35
N GLY A 102 -23.57 -1.75 0.63
CA GLY A 102 -23.42 -1.72 -0.83
C GLY A 102 -22.41 -0.68 -1.33
N ILE A 103 -21.36 -0.40 -0.54
CA ILE A 103 -20.32 0.57 -0.89
C ILE A 103 -19.00 -0.13 -1.21
N GLN A 104 -18.16 0.50 -2.04
CA GLN A 104 -16.87 -0.06 -2.44
C GLN A 104 -15.72 0.45 -1.56
N TYR A 105 -15.72 1.75 -1.25
CA TYR A 105 -14.64 2.42 -0.54
C TYR A 105 -15.10 2.98 0.80
N LYS A 106 -14.18 3.05 1.77
CA LYS A 106 -14.52 3.49 3.14
C LYS A 106 -14.87 4.98 3.24
N ASP A 107 -14.42 5.80 2.29
CA ASP A 107 -14.72 7.23 2.24
C ASP A 107 -16.21 7.50 1.97
N GLN A 108 -16.93 6.50 1.46
CA GLN A 108 -18.38 6.51 1.29
C GLN A 108 -19.15 6.28 2.61
N LEU A 109 -18.47 5.91 3.70
CA LEU A 109 -19.10 5.81 5.02
C LEU A 109 -19.56 7.19 5.51
N SER A 110 -20.76 7.24 6.10
CA SER A 110 -21.21 8.41 6.86
C SER A 110 -20.50 8.51 8.21
N ASP A 111 -20.55 9.68 8.83
CA ASP A 111 -19.98 9.95 10.15
C ASP A 111 -20.44 8.91 11.19
N LYS A 112 -21.76 8.62 11.20
CA LYS A 112 -22.37 7.60 12.07
C LYS A 112 -21.83 6.20 11.79
N GLU A 113 -21.63 5.84 10.53
CA GLU A 113 -21.12 4.51 10.16
C GLU A 113 -19.63 4.38 10.48
N MET A 114 -18.83 5.45 10.35
CA MET A 114 -17.44 5.48 10.78
C MET A 114 -17.31 5.35 12.30
N TRP A 115 -18.17 6.03 13.07
CA TRP A 115 -18.24 5.84 14.52
C TRP A 115 -18.53 4.38 14.90
N LYS A 116 -19.56 3.78 14.28
CA LYS A 116 -19.90 2.38 14.54
C LYS A 116 -18.76 1.43 14.16
N LEU A 117 -18.03 1.72 13.09
CA LEU A 117 -16.83 0.96 12.70
C LEU A 117 -15.75 1.02 13.79
N ALA A 118 -15.44 2.20 14.30
CA ALA A 118 -14.49 2.37 15.40
C ALA A 118 -14.90 1.61 16.67
N MET A 119 -16.20 1.62 17.00
CA MET A 119 -16.72 0.86 18.14
C MET A 119 -16.65 -0.66 17.92
N SER A 120 -16.87 -1.13 16.69
CA SER A 120 -16.70 -2.54 16.33
C SER A 120 -15.25 -2.99 16.49
N TYR A 121 -14.27 -2.16 16.12
CA TYR A 121 -12.85 -2.47 16.31
C TYR A 121 -12.50 -2.57 17.79
N LYS A 122 -12.94 -1.58 18.59
CA LYS A 122 -12.75 -1.61 20.05
C LYS A 122 -13.35 -2.87 20.68
N ARG A 123 -14.55 -3.24 20.24
CA ARG A 123 -15.26 -4.44 20.71
C ARG A 123 -14.50 -5.71 20.37
N ALA A 124 -13.98 -5.84 19.15
CA ALA A 124 -13.20 -7.00 18.75
C ALA A 124 -11.94 -7.19 19.61
N ILE A 125 -11.25 -6.10 19.96
CA ILE A 125 -10.08 -6.14 20.86
C ILE A 125 -10.48 -6.63 22.26
N ILE A 126 -11.61 -6.17 22.78
CA ILE A 126 -12.13 -6.59 24.08
C ILE A 126 -12.56 -8.06 24.07
N GLU A 127 -13.22 -8.51 23.01
CA GLU A 127 -13.67 -9.90 22.83
C GLU A 127 -12.48 -10.86 22.64
N ALA A 128 -11.35 -10.38 22.12
CA ALA A 128 -10.09 -11.10 22.03
C ALA A 128 -9.33 -11.21 23.38
N GLY A 129 -9.85 -10.59 24.46
CA GLY A 129 -9.30 -10.73 25.82
C GLY A 129 -8.47 -9.55 26.31
N TYR A 130 -8.19 -8.54 25.48
CA TYR A 130 -7.29 -7.43 25.82
C TYR A 130 -7.99 -6.25 26.52
N ARG A 131 -9.05 -6.51 27.31
CA ARG A 131 -9.88 -5.46 27.90
C ARG A 131 -9.07 -4.53 28.81
N ASP A 132 -8.28 -5.10 29.71
CA ASP A 132 -7.59 -4.34 30.75
C ASP A 132 -6.33 -3.65 30.19
N GLU A 133 -5.61 -4.32 29.29
CA GLU A 133 -4.47 -3.78 28.55
C GLU A 133 -4.90 -2.61 27.66
N LEU A 134 -5.99 -2.76 26.91
CA LEU A 134 -6.54 -1.67 26.10
C LEU A 134 -6.99 -0.50 26.97
N LYS A 135 -7.68 -0.78 28.10
CA LYS A 135 -8.11 0.27 29.03
C LYS A 135 -6.90 1.04 29.58
N LYS A 136 -5.81 0.34 29.91
CA LYS A 136 -4.57 0.97 30.37
C LYS A 136 -3.94 1.85 29.28
N ALA A 137 -3.83 1.34 28.05
CA ALA A 137 -3.29 2.09 26.91
C ALA A 137 -4.10 3.34 26.57
N LEU A 138 -5.44 3.27 26.64
CA LEU A 138 -6.32 4.42 26.36
C LEU A 138 -6.30 5.48 27.47
N ASN A 139 -6.03 5.07 28.72
CA ASN A 139 -5.99 5.99 29.87
C ASN A 139 -4.61 6.62 30.09
N ASP A 140 -3.53 5.91 29.74
CA ASP A 140 -2.16 6.38 29.88
C ASP A 140 -1.45 6.38 28.52
N PRO A 141 -1.38 7.55 27.84
CA PRO A 141 -0.76 7.65 26.53
C PRO A 141 0.77 7.43 26.58
N HIS A 142 1.42 7.67 27.73
CA HIS A 142 2.85 7.38 27.88
C HIS A 142 3.11 5.87 27.99
N TYR A 143 2.23 5.15 28.69
CA TYR A 143 2.25 3.69 28.68
C TYR A 143 2.04 3.16 27.26
N ALA A 144 1.03 3.65 26.54
CA ALA A 144 0.79 3.25 25.15
C ALA A 144 2.01 3.54 24.24
N PHE A 145 2.63 4.71 24.40
CA PHE A 145 3.84 5.07 23.67
C PHE A 145 4.99 4.10 23.94
N LEU A 146 5.25 3.75 25.21
CA LEU A 146 6.31 2.83 25.56
C LEU A 146 6.09 1.44 24.96
N GLN A 147 4.85 0.92 25.02
CA GLN A 147 4.52 -0.38 24.42
C GLN A 147 4.66 -0.36 22.89
N ALA A 148 4.23 0.73 22.24
CA ALA A 148 4.42 0.91 20.81
C ALA A 148 5.90 0.95 20.41
N ALA A 149 6.74 1.65 21.18
CA ALA A 149 8.18 1.71 20.92
C ALA A 149 8.86 0.35 21.10
N LEU A 150 8.48 -0.42 22.13
CA LEU A 150 8.98 -1.79 22.35
C LEU A 150 8.55 -2.72 21.21
N SER A 151 7.28 -2.69 20.81
CA SER A 151 6.77 -3.46 19.68
C SER A 151 7.55 -3.18 18.38
N VAL A 152 7.93 -1.92 18.12
CA VAL A 152 8.78 -1.59 16.96
C VAL A 152 10.18 -2.19 17.08
N ILE A 153 10.77 -2.22 18.27
CA ILE A 153 12.09 -2.83 18.47
C ILE A 153 11.98 -4.35 18.27
N ASP A 154 10.96 -4.97 18.87
CA ASP A 154 10.72 -6.41 18.80
C ASP A 154 10.40 -6.87 17.37
N SER A 155 9.80 -6.00 16.55
CA SER A 155 9.50 -6.31 15.15
C SER A 155 10.74 -6.59 14.30
N TRP A 156 11.91 -6.14 14.73
CA TRP A 156 13.17 -6.53 14.11
C TRP A 156 13.40 -8.05 14.18
N PHE A 157 12.88 -8.72 15.20
CA PHE A 157 13.03 -10.17 15.39
C PHE A 157 11.84 -10.97 14.89
N SER A 158 10.90 -10.34 14.18
CA SER A 158 9.81 -11.05 13.50
C SER A 158 10.34 -11.97 12.41
N SER A 159 9.60 -13.05 12.14
CA SER A 159 9.93 -14.03 11.09
C SER A 159 10.13 -13.35 9.74
N GLU A 160 9.26 -12.40 9.42
CA GLU A 160 9.23 -11.61 8.18
C GLU A 160 10.48 -10.73 8.06
N ALA A 161 10.86 -10.03 9.14
CA ALA A 161 12.05 -9.20 9.14
C ALA A 161 13.33 -10.04 9.01
N ILE A 162 13.40 -11.20 9.67
CA ILE A 162 14.53 -12.15 9.56
C ILE A 162 14.66 -12.65 8.12
N ILE A 163 13.55 -13.04 7.50
CA ILE A 163 13.50 -13.48 6.10
C ILE A 163 14.04 -12.39 5.18
N GLN A 164 13.52 -11.17 5.30
CA GLN A 164 13.93 -10.05 4.46
C GLN A 164 15.42 -9.68 4.65
N ARG A 165 15.94 -9.79 5.87
CA ARG A 165 17.37 -9.60 6.13
C ARG A 165 18.24 -10.64 5.45
N LYS A 166 17.86 -11.92 5.54
CA LYS A 166 18.58 -13.00 4.87
C LYS A 166 18.62 -12.81 3.35
N MET A 167 17.48 -12.44 2.74
CA MET A 167 17.41 -12.15 1.30
C MET A 167 18.34 -11.00 0.88
N LYS A 168 18.49 -9.99 1.74
CA LYS A 168 19.32 -8.81 1.45
C LYS A 168 20.75 -8.91 1.97
N GLY A 169 21.14 -10.03 2.59
CA GLY A 169 22.46 -10.21 3.20
C GLY A 169 22.75 -9.27 4.37
N ILE A 170 21.72 -8.91 5.16
CA ILE A 170 21.82 -7.99 6.31
C ILE A 170 21.98 -8.78 7.61
N THR A 171 22.91 -8.36 8.48
CA THR A 171 23.11 -8.97 9.81
C THR A 171 22.02 -8.56 10.80
N ASP A 172 21.73 -9.44 11.76
CA ASP A 172 20.77 -9.20 12.84
C ASP A 172 21.25 -8.10 13.82
N ASP A 173 22.55 -7.84 13.89
CA ASP A 173 23.15 -6.91 14.87
C ASP A 173 22.82 -5.42 14.63
N TRP A 174 22.26 -5.06 13.47
CA TRP A 174 21.99 -3.66 13.13
C TRP A 174 20.81 -3.07 13.91
N GLY A 175 19.83 -3.91 14.27
CA GLY A 175 18.59 -3.46 14.90
C GLY A 175 17.74 -2.52 14.04
N THR A 176 16.71 -1.94 14.66
CA THR A 176 15.85 -0.91 14.04
C THR A 176 15.80 0.34 14.91
N GLY A 177 15.78 1.52 14.28
CA GLY A 177 15.43 2.76 14.94
C GLY A 177 13.92 2.85 15.22
N VAL A 178 13.57 3.64 16.24
CA VAL A 178 12.19 4.04 16.52
C VAL A 178 12.03 5.52 16.16
N ILE A 179 11.28 5.81 15.11
CA ILE A 179 10.98 7.16 14.65
C ILE A 179 9.68 7.61 15.31
N VAL A 180 9.77 8.68 16.10
CA VAL A 180 8.61 9.34 16.73
C VAL A 180 8.37 10.66 16.03
N GLN A 181 7.20 10.81 15.43
CA GLN A 181 6.85 11.97 14.62
C GLN A 181 5.46 12.48 14.98
N ARG A 182 5.23 13.79 14.93
CA ARG A 182 3.86 14.33 15.02
C ARG A 182 3.00 13.83 13.87
N MET A 183 1.72 13.63 14.13
CA MET A 183 0.76 13.34 13.07
C MET A 183 0.50 14.57 12.21
N VAL A 184 0.23 14.31 10.94
CA VAL A 184 -0.33 15.24 9.95
C VAL A 184 -1.44 14.51 9.21
N PHE A 185 -2.52 15.21 8.87
CA PHE A 185 -3.79 14.54 8.55
C PHE A 185 -4.22 14.69 7.08
N GLY A 186 -3.90 13.68 6.27
CA GLY A 186 -4.40 13.57 4.88
C GLY A 186 -5.87 13.14 4.78
N ASN A 187 -6.42 12.57 5.87
CA ASN A 187 -7.77 12.06 6.00
C ASN A 187 -8.79 13.05 6.60
N PHE A 188 -8.42 14.32 6.74
CA PHE A 188 -9.36 15.34 7.20
C PHE A 188 -10.41 15.62 6.10
N ARG A 189 -11.67 15.23 6.34
CA ARG A 189 -12.75 15.36 5.37
C ARG A 189 -13.13 16.82 5.13
N ASN A 190 -13.21 17.24 3.87
CA ASN A 190 -13.77 18.54 3.50
C ASN A 190 -15.28 18.43 3.22
N TYR A 191 -16.09 19.03 4.08
CA TYR A 191 -17.56 19.13 3.91
C TYR A 191 -17.99 20.32 3.03
N GLU A 192 -17.04 21.15 2.57
CA GLU A 192 -17.25 22.29 1.68
C GLU A 192 -16.46 22.11 0.36
N PRO A 193 -16.93 21.29 -0.59
CA PRO A 193 -16.13 20.86 -1.75
C PRO A 193 -15.63 22.00 -2.66
N LYS A 194 -16.30 23.17 -2.62
CA LYS A 194 -15.90 24.37 -3.37
C LYS A 194 -14.68 25.06 -2.78
N ASN A 195 -14.38 24.82 -1.50
CA ASN A 195 -13.26 25.44 -0.80
C ASN A 195 -12.03 24.53 -0.86
N LYS A 196 -11.24 24.68 -1.94
CA LYS A 196 -10.03 23.87 -2.17
C LYS A 196 -8.94 24.07 -1.10
N GLU A 197 -8.93 25.20 -0.40
CA GLU A 197 -7.98 25.47 0.68
C GLU A 197 -8.18 24.55 1.88
N LYS A 198 -9.37 23.98 2.05
CA LYS A 198 -9.68 23.01 3.12
C LYS A 198 -9.45 21.57 2.72
N ASN A 199 -9.01 21.30 1.48
CA ASN A 199 -8.80 19.93 1.03
C ASN A 199 -7.57 19.31 1.71
N SER A 200 -7.71 18.02 2.02
CA SER A 200 -6.61 17.16 2.48
C SER A 200 -6.46 15.95 1.57
N ALA A 201 -5.21 15.47 1.45
CA ALA A 201 -4.88 14.24 0.76
C ALA A 201 -3.53 13.69 1.25
N THR A 202 -3.32 12.41 1.00
CA THR A 202 -1.97 11.81 0.99
C THR A 202 -1.55 11.61 -0.48
N ALA A 203 -0.27 11.77 -0.79
CA ALA A 203 0.26 11.59 -2.13
C ALA A 203 1.62 10.89 -2.09
N VAL A 204 1.87 10.06 -3.11
CA VAL A 204 3.17 9.46 -3.39
C VAL A 204 3.58 9.93 -4.78
N LEU A 205 4.63 10.74 -4.82
CA LEU A 205 5.03 11.48 -6.00
C LEU A 205 6.44 11.10 -6.44
N PHE A 206 6.65 11.06 -7.74
CA PHE A 206 7.95 10.80 -8.35
C PHE A 206 8.49 12.07 -8.98
N SER A 207 9.79 12.31 -8.84
CA SER A 207 10.41 13.53 -9.37
C SER A 207 10.65 13.53 -10.88
N ILE A 208 10.43 12.38 -11.53
CA ILE A 208 10.37 12.22 -12.97
C ILE A 208 9.20 11.28 -13.31
N ASP A 209 8.78 11.24 -14.57
CA ASP A 209 7.87 10.23 -15.05
C ASP A 209 8.54 8.84 -15.05
N GLN A 210 7.86 7.83 -14.51
CA GLN A 210 8.42 6.48 -14.39
C GLN A 210 8.58 5.78 -15.75
N VAL A 211 7.86 6.23 -16.76
CA VAL A 211 7.77 5.65 -18.10
C VAL A 211 8.57 6.48 -19.09
N THR A 212 8.19 7.75 -19.29
CA THR A 212 8.79 8.61 -20.32
C THR A 212 10.15 9.16 -19.91
N ARG A 213 10.46 9.14 -18.61
CA ARG A 213 11.64 9.77 -18.01
C ARG A 213 11.66 11.28 -18.10
N ASP A 214 10.54 11.90 -18.48
CA ASP A 214 10.42 13.35 -18.49
C ASP A 214 10.59 13.89 -17.07
N LYS A 215 11.27 15.05 -16.95
CA LYS A 215 11.48 15.75 -15.68
C LYS A 215 10.21 16.48 -15.23
N MET A 216 9.13 15.72 -15.05
CA MET A 216 7.86 16.20 -14.55
C MET A 216 7.47 15.40 -13.32
N VAL A 217 6.87 16.08 -12.35
CA VAL A 217 6.32 15.41 -11.18
C VAL A 217 5.18 14.49 -11.63
N SER A 218 5.32 13.21 -11.34
CA SER A 218 4.33 12.18 -11.61
C SER A 218 3.91 11.47 -10.32
N GLY A 219 3.06 10.45 -10.40
CA GLY A 219 2.60 9.66 -9.24
C GLY A 219 1.11 9.82 -8.96
N GLU A 220 0.73 9.54 -7.72
CA GLU A 220 -0.66 9.31 -7.30
C GLU A 220 -1.00 10.11 -6.04
N TYR A 221 -2.26 10.51 -5.91
CA TYR A 221 -2.80 11.14 -4.70
C TYR A 221 -4.18 10.60 -4.33
N TYR A 222 -4.49 10.69 -3.05
CA TYR A 222 -5.61 10.03 -2.40
C TYR A 222 -6.35 11.04 -1.52
N PRO A 223 -7.47 11.60 -2.02
CA PRO A 223 -8.31 12.53 -1.26
C PRO A 223 -8.79 11.92 0.06
N ASN A 224 -8.75 12.69 1.14
CA ASN A 224 -9.28 12.28 2.45
C ASN A 224 -8.77 10.90 2.92
N ALA A 225 -7.51 10.60 2.63
CA ALA A 225 -6.88 9.31 2.91
C ALA A 225 -5.67 9.45 3.84
N TYR A 226 -5.45 8.43 4.66
CA TYR A 226 -4.21 8.25 5.43
C TYR A 226 -3.27 7.30 4.67
N GLY A 227 -1.96 7.37 4.89
CA GLY A 227 -0.96 6.60 4.13
C GLY A 227 -1.22 5.09 4.06
N ASP A 228 -1.76 4.49 5.12
CA ASP A 228 -2.13 3.06 5.09
C ASP A 228 -3.29 2.74 4.12
N ASP A 229 -4.16 3.71 3.81
CA ASP A 229 -5.17 3.53 2.75
C ASP A 229 -4.55 3.41 1.37
N VAL A 230 -3.43 4.10 1.17
CA VAL A 230 -2.66 4.06 -0.07
C VAL A 230 -2.07 2.68 -0.25
N VAL A 231 -1.39 2.17 0.80
CA VAL A 231 -0.72 0.87 0.78
C VAL A 231 -1.72 -0.27 0.60
N ALA A 232 -2.85 -0.22 1.33
CA ALA A 232 -3.88 -1.26 1.32
C ALA A 232 -4.92 -1.13 0.20
N GLY A 233 -4.84 -0.10 -0.65
CA GLY A 233 -5.80 0.09 -1.76
C GLY A 233 -7.25 0.32 -1.33
N ARG A 234 -7.50 0.81 -0.09
CA ARG A 234 -8.85 0.93 0.51
C ARG A 234 -9.63 2.16 0.05
N VAL A 235 -9.04 3.00 -0.79
CA VAL A 235 -9.58 4.26 -1.30
C VAL A 235 -9.29 4.38 -2.80
N GLY A 236 -10.10 5.17 -3.51
CA GLY A 236 -9.88 5.45 -4.92
C GLY A 236 -8.59 6.24 -5.17
N VAL A 237 -7.81 5.79 -6.15
CA VAL A 237 -6.56 6.43 -6.59
C VAL A 237 -6.82 7.54 -7.62
N LYS A 238 -6.06 8.63 -7.56
CA LYS A 238 -6.07 9.70 -8.57
C LYS A 238 -4.67 10.01 -9.09
N SER A 239 -4.55 10.24 -10.39
CA SER A 239 -3.29 10.67 -11.00
C SER A 239 -2.88 12.07 -10.52
N SER A 240 -1.59 12.27 -10.27
CA SER A 240 -0.98 13.56 -9.95
C SER A 240 -1.30 14.68 -10.96
N SER A 241 -1.59 14.35 -12.22
CA SER A 241 -2.10 15.29 -13.23
C SER A 241 -3.38 16.03 -12.78
N GLY A 242 -4.19 15.39 -11.93
CA GLY A 242 -5.41 15.95 -11.36
C GLY A 242 -5.21 16.88 -10.15
N LEU A 243 -3.98 17.06 -9.65
CA LEU A 243 -3.73 17.88 -8.44
C LEU A 243 -4.28 19.31 -8.58
N LYS A 244 -4.12 19.95 -9.74
CA LYS A 244 -4.63 21.32 -10.01
C LYS A 244 -6.16 21.42 -9.94
N ASN A 245 -6.85 20.31 -10.15
CA ASN A 245 -8.31 20.25 -10.03
C ASN A 245 -8.75 20.12 -8.57
N TYR A 246 -7.91 19.56 -7.70
CA TYR A 246 -8.24 19.30 -6.30
C TYR A 246 -7.70 20.36 -5.34
N PHE A 247 -6.48 20.84 -5.53
CA PHE A 247 -5.85 21.86 -4.69
C PHE A 247 -5.81 23.24 -5.36
N SER A 248 -5.50 24.28 -4.59
CA SER A 248 -5.19 25.60 -5.13
C SER A 248 -3.82 25.60 -5.82
N LEU A 249 -3.60 26.60 -6.68
CA LEU A 249 -2.35 26.71 -7.44
C LEU A 249 -1.14 26.85 -6.52
N ASP A 250 -1.25 27.59 -5.42
CA ASP A 250 -0.17 27.75 -4.44
C ASP A 250 0.27 26.41 -3.82
N VAL A 251 -0.69 25.54 -3.48
CA VAL A 251 -0.41 24.20 -2.95
C VAL A 251 0.27 23.34 -4.01
N CYS A 252 -0.23 23.36 -5.26
CA CYS A 252 0.40 22.64 -6.36
C CYS A 252 1.85 23.11 -6.59
N ASP A 253 2.09 24.42 -6.60
CA ASP A 253 3.42 24.99 -6.80
C ASP A 253 4.38 24.67 -5.65
N LYS A 254 3.89 24.58 -4.41
CA LYS A 254 4.68 24.13 -3.26
C LYS A 254 5.08 22.66 -3.38
N ILE A 255 4.17 21.81 -3.83
CA ILE A 255 4.44 20.39 -4.09
C ILE A 255 5.48 20.27 -5.21
N THR A 256 5.26 20.89 -6.37
CA THR A 256 6.18 20.78 -7.50
C THR A 256 7.59 21.25 -7.13
N ARG A 257 7.72 22.45 -6.54
CA ARG A 257 9.02 22.99 -6.12
C ARG A 257 9.72 22.14 -5.07
N GLY A 258 8.97 21.53 -4.15
CA GLY A 258 9.55 20.67 -3.12
C GLY A 258 10.09 19.35 -3.68
N VAL A 259 9.35 18.71 -4.59
CA VAL A 259 9.82 17.50 -5.29
C VAL A 259 11.05 17.80 -6.14
N GLU A 260 11.05 18.90 -6.89
CA GLU A 260 12.21 19.36 -7.67
C GLU A 260 13.44 19.62 -6.79
N ARG A 261 13.23 20.28 -5.63
CA ARG A 261 14.31 20.52 -4.67
C ARG A 261 14.91 19.22 -4.15
N LEU A 262 14.08 18.22 -3.84
CA LEU A 262 14.54 16.90 -3.40
C LEU A 262 15.35 16.19 -4.49
N HIS A 263 14.86 16.19 -5.74
CA HIS A 263 15.59 15.66 -6.89
C HIS A 263 16.99 16.28 -7.01
N ASN A 264 17.06 17.62 -7.03
CA ASN A 264 18.32 18.34 -7.21
C ASN A 264 19.30 18.13 -6.04
N THR A 265 18.78 18.05 -4.82
CA THR A 265 19.59 17.83 -3.61
C THR A 265 20.15 16.40 -3.57
N ARG A 266 19.36 15.41 -3.95
CA ARG A 266 19.73 13.98 -3.87
C ARG A 266 20.51 13.49 -5.09
N ARG A 267 20.51 14.25 -6.20
CA ARG A 267 21.17 13.92 -7.47
C ARG A 267 20.78 12.57 -8.06
N PHE A 268 19.58 12.08 -7.70
CA PHE A 268 18.98 10.86 -8.21
C PHE A 268 17.45 11.04 -8.21
N PRO A 269 16.70 10.46 -9.17
CA PRO A 269 15.24 10.47 -9.14
C PRO A 269 14.69 10.02 -7.78
N GLN A 270 13.66 10.71 -7.29
CA GLN A 270 13.13 10.53 -5.94
C GLN A 270 11.68 10.10 -6.00
N GLU A 271 11.33 9.16 -5.13
CA GLU A 271 9.97 8.91 -4.68
C GLU A 271 9.75 9.64 -3.36
N VAL A 272 8.65 10.36 -3.24
CA VAL A 272 8.38 11.29 -2.15
C VAL A 272 6.97 11.09 -1.61
N GLU A 273 6.84 10.85 -0.31
CA GLU A 273 5.57 10.80 0.40
C GLU A 273 5.22 12.18 0.97
N VAL A 274 4.03 12.65 0.61
CA VAL A 274 3.53 13.98 0.95
C VAL A 274 2.13 13.87 1.55
N THR A 275 1.87 14.62 2.62
CA THR A 275 0.52 14.84 3.13
C THR A 275 0.17 16.30 2.97
N VAL A 276 -0.99 16.58 2.39
CA VAL A 276 -1.60 17.90 2.45
C VAL A 276 -2.69 17.87 3.51
N GLU A 277 -2.57 18.70 4.53
CA GLU A 277 -3.57 18.85 5.59
C GLU A 277 -4.18 20.24 5.49
N LYS A 278 -5.45 20.34 5.07
CA LYS A 278 -6.18 21.60 4.92
C LYS A 278 -5.35 22.65 4.17
N GLY A 279 -4.90 22.27 2.97
CA GLY A 279 -4.05 23.10 2.10
C GLY A 279 -2.58 23.23 2.55
N LYS A 280 -2.18 22.74 3.73
CA LYS A 280 -0.79 22.80 4.18
C LYS A 280 -0.01 21.55 3.77
N VAL A 281 1.10 21.75 3.03
CA VAL A 281 1.97 20.68 2.53
C VAL A 281 2.96 20.22 3.60
N TRP A 282 3.04 18.90 3.80
CA TRP A 282 3.95 18.22 4.72
C TRP A 282 4.73 17.12 3.99
N TRP A 283 6.05 17.13 4.16
CA TRP A 283 6.96 16.14 3.58
C TRP A 283 7.24 15.07 4.63
N LEU A 284 6.94 13.80 4.32
CA LEU A 284 7.09 12.70 5.27
C LEU A 284 8.35 11.90 5.00
N GLN A 285 8.49 11.42 3.77
CA GLN A 285 9.56 10.52 3.38
C GLN A 285 10.05 10.85 1.96
N SER A 286 11.34 10.63 1.71
CA SER A 286 11.93 10.68 0.37
C SER A 286 12.96 9.57 0.27
N ARG A 287 12.94 8.83 -0.84
CA ARG A 287 13.92 7.78 -1.15
C ARG A 287 14.24 7.78 -2.64
N ASN A 288 15.31 7.07 -3.01
CA ASN A 288 15.62 6.85 -4.41
C ASN A 288 14.46 6.11 -5.08
N MET A 289 14.02 6.65 -6.21
CA MET A 289 12.96 6.08 -7.02
C MET A 289 13.43 4.78 -7.68
N HIS A 290 12.58 3.77 -7.69
CA HIS A 290 12.79 2.59 -8.53
C HIS A 290 12.52 2.93 -10.01
N LEU A 291 13.46 2.56 -10.89
CA LEU A 291 13.36 2.85 -12.32
C LEU A 291 12.95 1.58 -13.09
N ILE A 292 11.77 1.61 -13.71
CA ILE A 292 11.26 0.49 -14.53
C ILE A 292 12.13 0.27 -15.77
N GLY A 293 12.68 -0.93 -15.97
CA GLY A 293 13.42 -1.25 -17.20
C GLY A 293 12.46 -1.42 -18.39
N LEU A 294 12.47 -0.49 -19.36
CA LEU A 294 11.64 -0.54 -20.56
C LEU A 294 12.37 -1.14 -21.77
N ASP A 295 13.67 -1.36 -21.65
CA ASP A 295 14.57 -1.71 -22.77
C ASP A 295 14.33 -3.12 -23.32
N LYS A 296 13.55 -3.94 -22.61
CA LYS A 296 13.26 -5.35 -22.92
C LYS A 296 11.82 -5.60 -23.37
N TYR A 297 11.12 -4.57 -23.86
CA TYR A 297 9.70 -4.71 -24.18
C TYR A 297 9.43 -5.65 -25.37
N ARG A 298 8.75 -6.77 -25.12
CA ARG A 298 8.42 -7.80 -26.13
C ARG A 298 6.92 -7.86 -26.40
N PRO A 299 6.37 -7.12 -27.38
CA PRO A 299 4.93 -7.07 -27.61
C PRO A 299 4.36 -8.39 -28.16
N PHE A 300 3.10 -8.66 -27.81
CA PHE A 300 2.32 -9.73 -28.45
C PHE A 300 1.85 -9.31 -29.85
N LEU A 301 1.86 -10.25 -30.80
CA LEU A 301 1.46 -10.01 -32.19
C LEU A 301 -0.01 -10.38 -32.49
N ASP A 302 -0.56 -11.32 -31.73
CA ASP A 302 -1.90 -11.90 -31.92
C ASP A 302 -2.91 -11.47 -30.82
N ALA A 303 -2.52 -10.50 -29.98
CA ALA A 303 -3.32 -10.03 -28.86
C ALA A 303 -4.24 -8.87 -29.28
N LYS A 304 -5.44 -9.18 -29.77
CA LYS A 304 -6.42 -8.19 -30.23
C LYS A 304 -7.49 -7.82 -29.19
N GLU A 305 -7.95 -8.79 -28.41
CA GLU A 305 -9.07 -8.60 -27.48
C GLU A 305 -8.64 -8.87 -26.03
N PRO A 306 -8.28 -7.82 -25.26
CA PRO A 306 -8.01 -7.98 -23.85
C PRO A 306 -9.31 -8.26 -23.08
N ILE A 307 -9.25 -9.15 -22.09
CA ILE A 307 -10.37 -9.42 -21.18
C ILE A 307 -10.44 -8.41 -20.04
N ALA A 308 -9.34 -7.72 -19.75
CA ALA A 308 -9.22 -6.77 -18.66
C ALA A 308 -8.10 -5.75 -18.91
N ARG A 309 -8.18 -4.65 -18.16
CA ARG A 309 -7.12 -3.65 -18.08
C ARG A 309 -6.92 -3.21 -16.62
N GLY A 310 -5.67 -2.97 -16.25
CA GLY A 310 -5.24 -2.35 -14.99
C GLY A 310 -3.99 -1.48 -15.18
N HIS A 311 -3.27 -1.22 -14.11
CA HIS A 311 -2.02 -0.48 -14.09
C HIS A 311 -0.84 -1.44 -14.28
N GLY A 312 -0.19 -1.36 -15.44
CA GLY A 312 1.02 -2.12 -15.70
C GLY A 312 2.22 -1.60 -14.89
N MET A 313 3.02 -2.49 -14.33
CA MET A 313 4.16 -2.14 -13.48
C MET A 313 5.52 -2.54 -14.06
N SER A 314 5.54 -3.32 -15.13
CA SER A 314 6.78 -3.87 -15.69
C SER A 314 6.91 -3.52 -17.17
N GLY A 315 8.13 -3.37 -17.66
CA GLY A 315 8.36 -3.00 -19.07
C GLY A 315 8.21 -4.15 -20.07
N ASP A 316 7.47 -5.23 -19.77
CA ASP A 316 7.49 -6.45 -20.57
C ASP A 316 6.14 -7.21 -20.61
N THR A 317 6.04 -8.20 -21.50
CA THR A 317 4.93 -9.16 -21.54
C THR A 317 5.24 -10.42 -20.72
N PHE A 318 4.19 -11.07 -20.21
CA PHE A 318 4.30 -12.26 -19.37
C PHE A 318 3.21 -13.28 -19.72
N ILE A 319 3.55 -14.56 -19.82
CA ILE A 319 2.65 -15.68 -20.10
C ILE A 319 2.86 -16.69 -18.98
N GLY A 320 1.83 -16.96 -18.20
CA GLY A 320 1.99 -17.82 -17.04
C GLY A 320 0.73 -18.50 -16.57
N LYS A 321 0.94 -19.44 -15.65
CA LYS A 321 -0.10 -20.25 -15.03
C LYS A 321 -0.68 -19.53 -13.82
N VAL A 322 -2.01 -19.51 -13.70
CA VAL A 322 -2.73 -18.81 -12.64
C VAL A 322 -2.78 -19.63 -11.35
N ILE A 323 -2.46 -18.98 -10.24
CA ILE A 323 -2.74 -19.43 -8.88
C ILE A 323 -3.52 -18.37 -8.10
N PHE A 324 -4.15 -18.79 -7.01
CA PHE A 324 -4.89 -17.91 -6.09
C PHE A 324 -4.36 -17.95 -4.65
N ASN A 325 -3.56 -18.96 -4.32
CA ASN A 325 -2.99 -19.18 -3.01
C ASN A 325 -1.49 -19.40 -3.16
N ILE A 326 -0.70 -18.83 -2.25
CA ILE A 326 0.76 -18.78 -2.38
C ILE A 326 1.42 -20.16 -2.17
N GLU A 327 0.75 -21.04 -1.45
CA GLU A 327 1.14 -22.43 -1.23
C GLU A 327 1.24 -23.22 -2.54
N ASP A 328 0.51 -22.80 -3.57
CA ASP A 328 0.50 -23.43 -4.88
C ASP A 328 1.68 -23.02 -5.77
N ALA A 329 2.47 -22.00 -5.37
CA ALA A 329 3.46 -21.37 -6.23
C ALA A 329 4.54 -22.35 -6.72
N ILE A 330 5.07 -23.18 -5.83
CA ILE A 330 6.18 -24.09 -6.14
C ILE A 330 5.76 -25.14 -7.19
N ASP A 331 4.62 -25.79 -6.99
CA ASP A 331 4.16 -26.84 -7.90
C ASP A 331 3.66 -26.26 -9.23
N ALA A 332 2.95 -25.13 -9.19
CA ALA A 332 2.56 -24.42 -10.41
C ALA A 332 3.77 -23.93 -11.21
N LYS A 333 4.88 -23.56 -10.55
CA LYS A 333 6.12 -23.14 -11.21
C LYS A 333 6.77 -24.30 -11.96
N LYS A 334 6.89 -25.47 -11.34
CA LYS A 334 7.38 -26.69 -12.03
C LYS A 334 6.55 -27.01 -13.28
N GLU A 335 5.23 -26.94 -13.16
CA GLU A 335 4.33 -27.18 -14.31
C GLU A 335 4.47 -26.11 -15.40
N ALA A 336 4.61 -24.84 -15.02
CA ALA A 336 4.81 -23.74 -15.95
C ALA A 336 6.11 -23.90 -16.74
N ASP A 337 7.20 -24.28 -16.07
CA ASP A 337 8.50 -24.50 -16.69
C ASP A 337 8.47 -25.66 -17.69
N LEU A 338 7.79 -26.77 -17.36
CA LEU A 338 7.58 -27.89 -18.28
C LEU A 338 6.79 -27.51 -19.53
N GLN A 339 5.89 -26.53 -19.42
CA GLN A 339 5.09 -26.02 -20.54
C GLN A 339 5.78 -24.89 -21.31
N GLY A 340 6.98 -24.47 -20.89
CA GLY A 340 7.71 -23.35 -21.51
C GLY A 340 7.04 -21.99 -21.29
N LEU A 341 6.28 -21.83 -20.20
CA LEU A 341 5.72 -20.55 -19.78
C LEU A 341 6.77 -19.74 -19.03
N ASP A 342 6.54 -18.43 -18.86
CA ASP A 342 7.48 -17.59 -18.10
C ASP A 342 7.42 -17.87 -16.59
N GLY A 343 6.31 -18.44 -16.10
CA GLY A 343 6.17 -18.88 -14.72
C GLY A 343 4.73 -18.77 -14.20
N VAL A 344 4.61 -18.29 -12.96
CA VAL A 344 3.35 -18.28 -12.22
C VAL A 344 2.80 -16.86 -12.04
N ILE A 345 1.48 -16.72 -12.21
CA ILE A 345 0.72 -15.49 -11.98
C ILE A 345 -0.14 -15.68 -10.73
N LEU A 346 0.13 -14.93 -9.66
CA LEU A 346 -0.76 -14.85 -8.49
C LEU A 346 -1.86 -13.82 -8.74
N VAL A 347 -3.11 -14.28 -8.77
CA VAL A 347 -4.30 -13.43 -8.87
C VAL A 347 -4.88 -13.28 -7.46
N THR A 348 -4.85 -12.06 -6.90
CA THR A 348 -5.16 -11.83 -5.49
C THR A 348 -5.86 -10.48 -5.25
N ARG A 349 -6.30 -10.22 -4.02
CA ARG A 349 -6.71 -8.86 -3.59
C ARG A 349 -5.51 -8.15 -2.95
N GLU A 350 -5.51 -6.83 -2.97
CA GLU A 350 -4.51 -6.06 -2.23
C GLU A 350 -4.66 -6.37 -0.73
N GLY A 351 -3.55 -6.72 -0.06
CA GLY A 351 -3.56 -7.12 1.36
C GLY A 351 -3.77 -8.61 1.66
N ASP A 352 -4.13 -9.44 0.67
CA ASP A 352 -4.37 -10.88 0.86
C ASP A 352 -3.08 -11.73 0.87
N LEU A 353 -1.90 -11.14 0.67
CA LEU A 353 -0.64 -11.88 0.83
C LEU A 353 -0.44 -12.23 2.31
N PRO A 354 -0.25 -13.51 2.67
CA PRO A 354 0.04 -13.89 4.05
C PRO A 354 1.28 -13.16 4.56
N LYS A 355 1.38 -13.00 5.89
CA LYS A 355 2.59 -12.43 6.50
C LYS A 355 3.72 -13.45 6.59
N ASP A 356 3.39 -14.70 6.90
CA ASP A 356 4.33 -15.82 7.07
C ASP A 356 4.79 -16.47 5.75
N VAL A 357 4.90 -15.70 4.67
CA VAL A 357 5.33 -16.27 3.39
C VAL A 357 6.84 -16.52 3.42
N THR A 358 7.26 -17.72 3.02
CA THR A 358 8.68 -18.04 2.90
C THR A 358 9.31 -17.34 1.70
N VAL A 359 10.62 -17.07 1.77
CA VAL A 359 11.41 -16.60 0.62
C VAL A 359 11.16 -17.46 -0.60
N GLU A 360 11.19 -18.78 -0.40
CA GLU A 360 10.99 -19.77 -1.44
C GLU A 360 9.62 -19.60 -2.12
N GLN A 361 8.55 -19.42 -1.35
CA GLN A 361 7.22 -19.22 -1.91
C GLN A 361 7.12 -17.92 -2.74
N ILE A 362 7.67 -16.82 -2.24
CA ILE A 362 7.67 -15.53 -2.95
C ILE A 362 8.48 -15.60 -4.24
N ASP A 363 9.67 -16.21 -4.21
CA ASP A 363 10.57 -16.30 -5.36
C ASP A 363 9.97 -17.13 -6.50
N ASN A 364 9.04 -18.02 -6.19
CA ASN A 364 8.30 -18.81 -7.18
C ASN A 364 7.10 -18.06 -7.80
N ILE A 365 6.79 -16.84 -7.35
CA ILE A 365 5.78 -15.98 -7.98
C ILE A 365 6.47 -14.99 -8.93
N ASN A 366 6.17 -15.13 -10.21
CA ASN A 366 6.83 -14.34 -11.26
C ASN A 366 5.96 -13.19 -11.76
N ALA A 367 4.65 -13.23 -11.50
CA ALA A 367 3.75 -12.14 -11.82
C ALA A 367 2.56 -11.99 -10.86
N PHE A 368 2.02 -10.77 -10.75
CA PHE A 368 0.86 -10.44 -9.91
C PHE A 368 -0.28 -9.79 -10.70
N ILE A 369 -1.51 -10.16 -10.38
CA ILE A 369 -2.74 -9.47 -10.81
C ILE A 369 -3.57 -9.15 -9.57
N SER A 370 -4.00 -7.89 -9.40
CA SER A 370 -4.82 -7.48 -8.25
C SER A 370 -6.14 -6.79 -8.61
N THR A 371 -7.15 -6.93 -7.74
CA THR A 371 -8.48 -6.28 -7.88
C THR A 371 -8.41 -4.76 -7.73
N HIS A 372 -7.64 -4.30 -6.75
CA HIS A 372 -7.49 -2.90 -6.38
C HIS A 372 -6.00 -2.57 -6.29
N GLY A 373 -5.69 -1.28 -6.37
CA GLY A 373 -4.35 -0.76 -6.17
C GLY A 373 -3.81 0.06 -7.34
N GLY A 374 -2.97 1.01 -7.00
CA GLY A 374 -2.16 1.81 -7.92
C GLY A 374 -0.70 1.39 -7.89
N ILE A 375 0.14 2.20 -8.50
CA ILE A 375 1.58 1.92 -8.65
C ILE A 375 2.36 2.04 -7.33
N THR A 376 1.69 2.44 -6.24
CA THR A 376 2.30 2.68 -4.92
C THR A 376 1.72 1.79 -3.80
N THR A 377 0.97 0.73 -4.12
CA THR A 377 0.45 -0.22 -3.11
C THR A 377 1.49 -1.22 -2.62
N HIS A 378 1.13 -2.03 -1.63
CA HIS A 378 2.00 -3.09 -1.11
C HIS A 378 2.43 -4.07 -2.21
N LEU A 379 1.48 -4.58 -3.01
CA LEU A 379 1.78 -5.49 -4.13
C LEU A 379 2.67 -4.84 -5.19
N ALA A 380 2.52 -3.54 -5.46
CA ALA A 380 3.44 -2.81 -6.33
C ALA A 380 4.88 -2.85 -5.77
N GLN A 381 5.05 -2.62 -4.48
CA GLN A 381 6.37 -2.69 -3.84
C GLN A 381 6.95 -4.11 -3.84
N VAL A 382 6.12 -5.14 -3.59
CA VAL A 382 6.54 -6.54 -3.67
C VAL A 382 7.00 -6.90 -5.08
N ALA A 383 6.22 -6.52 -6.11
CA ALA A 383 6.58 -6.76 -7.50
C ALA A 383 7.90 -6.09 -7.89
N ILE A 384 8.11 -4.84 -7.45
CA ILE A 384 9.36 -4.10 -7.65
C ILE A 384 10.56 -4.81 -7.00
N LEU A 385 10.41 -5.24 -5.74
CA LEU A 385 11.50 -5.88 -4.99
C LEU A 385 11.90 -7.24 -5.57
N ASN A 386 10.93 -8.01 -6.05
CA ASN A 386 11.15 -9.35 -6.60
C ASN A 386 11.41 -9.35 -8.11
N ASN A 387 11.40 -8.17 -8.75
CA ASN A 387 11.48 -8.04 -10.20
C ASN A 387 10.39 -8.86 -10.93
N SER A 388 9.21 -8.96 -10.32
CA SER A 388 8.04 -9.66 -10.85
C SER A 388 7.25 -8.75 -11.79
N SER A 389 6.60 -9.33 -12.78
CA SER A 389 5.64 -8.60 -13.63
C SER A 389 4.36 -8.29 -12.83
N ALA A 390 3.69 -7.16 -13.06
CA ALA A 390 2.41 -6.92 -12.38
C ALA A 390 1.43 -6.06 -13.17
N ILE A 391 0.14 -6.37 -13.04
CA ILE A 391 -0.98 -5.53 -13.45
C ILE A 391 -1.91 -5.35 -12.25
N LEU A 392 -1.97 -4.13 -11.71
CA LEU A 392 -2.68 -3.84 -10.45
C LEU A 392 -3.97 -3.04 -10.69
N GLY A 393 -4.94 -3.17 -9.79
CA GLY A 393 -6.19 -2.41 -9.89
C GLY A 393 -7.01 -2.76 -11.13
N VAL A 394 -7.16 -4.06 -11.41
CA VAL A 394 -7.92 -4.55 -12.55
C VAL A 394 -9.41 -4.34 -12.33
N ASN A 395 -10.01 -3.55 -13.22
CA ASN A 395 -11.45 -3.26 -13.17
C ASN A 395 -12.28 -4.53 -13.35
N ASN A 396 -13.37 -4.64 -12.56
CA ASN A 396 -14.32 -5.76 -12.62
C ASN A 396 -13.69 -7.15 -12.38
N LEU A 397 -12.57 -7.21 -11.65
CA LEU A 397 -12.00 -8.46 -11.14
C LEU A 397 -12.58 -8.73 -9.75
N GLU A 398 -13.19 -9.90 -9.58
CA GLU A 398 -13.63 -10.43 -8.30
C GLU A 398 -12.83 -11.70 -8.00
N VAL A 399 -12.14 -11.74 -6.86
CA VAL A 399 -11.27 -12.88 -6.49
C VAL A 399 -11.91 -13.66 -5.36
N LEU A 400 -12.10 -14.95 -5.59
CA LEU A 400 -12.63 -15.91 -4.62
C LEU A 400 -11.54 -16.94 -4.32
N ALA A 401 -10.45 -16.49 -3.69
CA ALA A 401 -9.22 -17.27 -3.50
C ALA A 401 -9.44 -18.63 -2.80
N LYS A 402 -10.30 -18.66 -1.77
CA LYS A 402 -10.71 -19.89 -1.07
C LYS A 402 -11.40 -20.92 -1.98
N LYS A 403 -11.95 -20.48 -3.12
CA LYS A 403 -12.58 -21.34 -4.12
C LYS A 403 -11.71 -21.56 -5.37
N ASN A 404 -10.46 -21.05 -5.38
CA ASN A 404 -9.51 -21.18 -6.48
C ASN A 404 -10.04 -20.68 -7.84
N TYR A 405 -10.80 -19.58 -7.83
CA TYR A 405 -11.18 -18.90 -9.06
C TYR A 405 -11.37 -17.39 -8.87
N ALA A 406 -11.38 -16.68 -9.99
CA ALA A 406 -11.78 -15.29 -10.10
C ALA A 406 -12.72 -15.08 -11.29
N VAL A 407 -13.44 -13.97 -11.26
CA VAL A 407 -14.32 -13.52 -12.34
C VAL A 407 -13.80 -12.17 -12.85
N ILE A 408 -13.61 -12.05 -14.16
CA ILE A 408 -13.28 -10.80 -14.84
C ILE A 408 -14.32 -10.53 -15.91
N GLY A 409 -15.23 -9.59 -15.63
CA GLY A 409 -16.38 -9.34 -16.50
C GLY A 409 -17.20 -10.60 -16.73
N ARG A 410 -17.18 -11.14 -17.96
CA ARG A 410 -17.91 -12.38 -18.34
C ARG A 410 -17.06 -13.65 -18.24
N HIS A 411 -15.79 -13.53 -17.89
CA HIS A 411 -14.84 -14.64 -17.92
C HIS A 411 -14.59 -15.18 -16.52
N THR A 412 -14.65 -16.50 -16.35
CA THR A 412 -14.21 -17.19 -15.13
C THR A 412 -12.81 -17.73 -15.35
N ILE A 413 -11.89 -17.38 -14.46
CA ILE A 413 -10.50 -17.81 -14.48
C ILE A 413 -10.30 -18.77 -13.30
N ARG A 414 -9.77 -19.96 -13.56
CA ARG A 414 -9.56 -21.02 -12.57
C ARG A 414 -8.08 -21.26 -12.34
N LYS A 415 -7.75 -21.86 -11.19
CA LYS A 415 -6.39 -22.30 -10.89
C LYS A 415 -5.90 -23.21 -12.01
N GLY A 416 -4.68 -22.96 -12.50
CA GLY A 416 -4.07 -23.70 -13.58
C GLY A 416 -4.34 -23.15 -14.99
N ASP A 417 -5.30 -22.22 -15.15
CA ASP A 417 -5.52 -21.53 -16.42
C ASP A 417 -4.27 -20.74 -16.81
N ILE A 418 -4.08 -20.52 -18.11
CA ILE A 418 -2.98 -19.72 -18.63
C ILE A 418 -3.51 -18.34 -19.01
N LEU A 419 -2.82 -17.30 -18.52
CA LEU A 419 -3.06 -15.92 -18.94
C LEU A 419 -1.80 -15.34 -19.57
N SER A 420 -2.03 -14.40 -20.48
CA SER A 420 -1.00 -13.53 -21.03
C SER A 420 -1.24 -12.09 -20.58
N MET A 421 -0.18 -11.39 -20.23
CA MET A 421 -0.19 -10.05 -19.66
C MET A 421 0.73 -9.15 -20.47
N ASP A 422 0.24 -7.99 -20.90
CA ASP A 422 1.07 -6.88 -21.38
C ASP A 422 1.14 -5.86 -20.25
N ALA A 423 2.13 -6.04 -19.38
CA ALA A 423 2.27 -5.30 -18.14
C ALA A 423 2.99 -3.95 -18.33
N HIS A 424 3.23 -3.54 -19.58
CA HIS A 424 3.77 -2.23 -19.91
C HIS A 424 2.92 -1.12 -19.24
N PRO A 425 3.51 -0.11 -18.57
CA PRO A 425 2.77 0.88 -17.80
C PRO A 425 1.69 1.66 -18.58
N LEU A 426 1.91 1.88 -19.87
CA LEU A 426 0.92 2.54 -20.75
C LEU A 426 -0.24 1.62 -21.19
N ARG A 427 -0.11 0.30 -21.03
CA ARG A 427 -1.06 -0.70 -21.55
C ARG A 427 -1.80 -1.39 -20.42
N GLY A 428 -1.10 -2.19 -19.61
CA GLY A 428 -1.66 -2.95 -18.50
C GLY A 428 -2.80 -3.89 -18.92
N LEU A 429 -2.60 -4.68 -19.97
CA LEU A 429 -3.66 -5.49 -20.61
C LEU A 429 -3.55 -6.97 -20.24
N ILE A 430 -4.69 -7.64 -20.03
CA ILE A 430 -4.76 -9.06 -19.70
C ILE A 430 -5.52 -9.81 -20.79
N TYR A 431 -5.04 -10.99 -21.16
CA TYR A 431 -5.59 -11.84 -22.21
C TYR A 431 -5.71 -13.30 -21.74
N LEU A 432 -6.71 -14.01 -22.28
CA LEU A 432 -6.83 -15.46 -22.10
C LEU A 432 -5.83 -16.22 -22.97
N GLY A 433 -5.29 -17.29 -22.39
CA GLY A 433 -4.43 -18.26 -23.06
C GLY A 433 -3.04 -17.70 -23.39
N ILE A 434 -2.33 -18.47 -24.22
CA ILE A 434 -1.00 -18.12 -24.73
C ILE A 434 -1.13 -17.10 -25.87
N LYS A 435 -0.25 -16.10 -25.88
CA LYS A 435 -0.09 -15.12 -26.98
C LYS A 435 1.29 -15.27 -27.61
N THR A 436 1.39 -14.90 -28.88
CA THR A 436 2.62 -15.03 -29.66
C THR A 436 3.45 -13.76 -29.53
N ARG A 437 4.70 -13.87 -29.08
CA ARG A 437 5.65 -12.74 -29.11
C ARG A 437 6.32 -12.63 -30.47
N ALA A 438 6.79 -11.43 -30.81
CA ALA A 438 7.53 -11.20 -32.05
C ALA A 438 8.79 -12.07 -32.18
N GLU A 439 9.48 -12.30 -31.07
CA GLU A 439 10.75 -13.06 -31.02
C GLU A 439 10.55 -14.58 -31.21
N ASP A 440 9.41 -15.13 -30.75
CA ASP A 440 9.07 -16.55 -30.92
C ASP A 440 8.98 -16.93 -32.40
N ILE A 441 8.53 -15.98 -33.24
CA ILE A 441 8.47 -16.17 -34.69
C ILE A 441 9.88 -16.20 -35.29
N ILE A 442 10.76 -15.29 -34.86
CA ILE A 442 12.14 -15.22 -35.36
C ILE A 442 12.90 -16.52 -35.00
N GLN A 443 12.77 -17.03 -33.78
CA GLN A 443 13.39 -18.32 -33.41
C GLN A 443 12.81 -19.52 -34.18
N LYS A 444 11.49 -19.56 -34.39
CA LYS A 444 10.84 -20.62 -35.19
C LYS A 444 11.27 -20.58 -36.66
N LEU A 445 11.48 -19.39 -37.22
CA LEU A 445 11.98 -19.24 -38.59
C LEU A 445 13.45 -19.65 -38.70
N SER A 446 14.30 -19.20 -37.77
CA SER A 446 15.72 -19.58 -37.72
C SER A 446 15.94 -21.08 -37.53
N SER A 447 15.17 -21.72 -36.64
CA SER A 447 15.23 -23.18 -36.43
C SER A 447 14.70 -23.98 -37.62
N LYS A 448 13.71 -23.46 -38.37
CA LYS A 448 13.25 -24.05 -39.63
C LYS A 448 14.31 -23.96 -40.73
N VAL A 449 14.99 -22.82 -40.87
CA VAL A 449 16.06 -22.62 -41.87
C VAL A 449 17.22 -23.58 -41.63
N ILE A 450 17.60 -23.80 -40.37
CA ILE A 450 18.65 -24.77 -40.00
C ILE A 450 18.22 -26.21 -40.34
N ARG A 451 16.94 -26.56 -40.15
CA ARG A 451 16.41 -27.90 -40.48
C ARG A 451 16.13 -28.13 -41.96
N SER A 452 15.95 -27.08 -42.77
CA SER A 452 15.77 -27.19 -44.22
C SER A 452 17.07 -27.07 -45.03
N GLY A 453 18.17 -26.69 -44.36
CA GLY A 453 19.51 -26.59 -44.95
C GLY A 453 20.47 -27.72 -44.55
N ALA A 454 20.01 -28.68 -43.76
CA ALA A 454 20.68 -29.96 -43.46
C ALA A 454 19.88 -31.09 -44.13
#